data_AF-A0A558HRV6-F1
#
_entry.id   AF-A0A558HRV6-F1
#
_cell.length_a   1.000
_cell.length_b   1.000
_cell.length_c   1.000
_cell.angle_alpha   90.00
_cell.angle_beta   90.00
_cell.angle_gamma   90.00
#
_symmetry.space_group_name_H-M   'P 1'
#
loop_
_entity.id
_entity.type
_entity.pdbx_description
1 polymer ?
#
loop_
_entity_poly.entity_id
_entity_poly.type
_entity_poly.pdbx_seq_one_letter_code
_entity_poly.pdbx_strand_id
1 'polypeptide(L)'
;MTPLTLFSEPFARTGNIAGEGFRRLLGRPALGLLQTVIREALQNSVDAAPAGNSVEVKLRYRVLSGSELEQFRALAFSEIPPSLSEPQASVTEEDEAQGLHRGLLGSHLGIFEIADFNTSGLAGPTRADEISEVEDLDFVNFFRNVGAARDTNLGGGTYGYGKTSLYALSGCSTIIVDSQTTCARQPVRRVMGCHLGNAFQDDHDGTPKRYTGRHWWGREDGEGGVDPAEGDEATQLADALGFPKRDEARMGTTIAIIAPHIDEDADLSSELVESVLWNFWPRMCETTSPDRKISITLEIEGIDVPIPVPETFPPLDLYAQALAKARACEGKEIQSPRYKAVLGNLAIVHGLRSPRADIAQRDGSLLPGRSAHIALMRPVELVVRYLPGEAFPDDRLEWAGVFICSDEPDIECAFADAEPPAHDDWIPDMLPKGREKTLVNVALREIRLEAQTYAQPKSLAVRTEQKGPSVAGTATKLGKLLGQTSSKGPGRRASGGGGGKRKKISISPPRFVKLDQVESQLVAVFEADLNNDGSDPEMHLHATPQLVIDGSLEDATDLPMGYEISLLDMRLEEGDAHSSGIRIGSQGGNVTCRVTMPEDVAVSVKFTFARGGEA
;
A
#
# COMPACT_ATOMS: atom_id res chain seq x y z
N MET A 1 -41.43 22.37 4.58
CA MET A 1 -40.70 21.14 4.20
C MET A 1 -41.14 20.04 5.14
N THR A 2 -41.37 18.85 4.61
CA THR A 2 -41.85 17.69 5.38
C THR A 2 -40.65 16.99 6.02
N PRO A 3 -40.64 16.70 7.32
CA PRO A 3 -39.55 15.97 7.95
C PRO A 3 -39.54 14.50 7.50
N LEU A 4 -38.42 13.81 7.71
CA LEU A 4 -38.33 12.36 7.46
C LEU A 4 -39.10 11.57 8.53
N THR A 5 -39.86 10.56 8.09
CA THR A 5 -40.62 9.66 8.97
C THR A 5 -39.75 8.49 9.39
N LEU A 6 -39.78 8.12 10.67
CA LEU A 6 -39.03 6.98 11.19
C LEU A 6 -39.80 5.67 10.97
N PHE A 7 -39.10 4.66 10.48
CA PHE A 7 -39.56 3.29 10.46
C PHE A 7 -38.58 2.38 11.19
N SER A 8 -39.11 1.53 12.07
CA SER A 8 -38.34 0.52 12.83
C SER A 8 -38.68 -0.87 12.34
N GLU A 9 -37.68 -1.64 11.88
CA GLU A 9 -37.91 -2.96 11.29
C GLU A 9 -38.36 -3.99 12.34
N PRO A 10 -39.57 -4.57 12.23
CA PRO A 10 -39.95 -5.71 13.05
C PRO A 10 -39.23 -6.97 12.56
N PHE A 11 -39.01 -7.95 13.43
CA PHE A 11 -38.58 -9.28 12.97
C PHE A 11 -39.65 -9.90 12.06
N ALA A 12 -39.26 -10.30 10.85
CA ALA A 12 -40.13 -11.09 9.99
C ALA A 12 -40.49 -12.43 10.64
N ARG A 13 -41.64 -13.01 10.27
CA ARG A 13 -42.09 -14.32 10.78
C ARG A 13 -41.08 -15.44 10.53
N THR A 14 -40.26 -15.33 9.49
CA THR A 14 -39.23 -16.28 9.09
C THR A 14 -37.85 -15.98 9.69
N GLY A 15 -37.72 -14.86 10.42
CA GLY A 15 -36.45 -14.36 10.96
C GLY A 15 -35.68 -13.49 9.96
N ASN A 16 -35.12 -12.40 10.47
CA ASN A 16 -34.19 -11.49 9.79
C ASN A 16 -32.92 -11.32 10.66
N ILE A 17 -31.87 -10.69 10.12
CA ILE A 17 -30.65 -10.41 10.87
C ILE A 17 -30.86 -9.21 11.81
N ALA A 18 -30.46 -9.36 13.07
CA ALA A 18 -30.50 -8.28 14.07
C ALA A 18 -29.37 -7.26 13.84
N GLY A 19 -29.59 -6.00 14.22
CA GLY A 19 -28.61 -4.91 14.15
C GLY A 19 -27.26 -5.23 14.80
N GLU A 20 -27.27 -5.88 15.96
CA GLU A 20 -26.07 -6.33 16.69
C GLU A 20 -25.21 -7.34 15.93
N GLY A 21 -25.85 -8.23 15.16
CA GLY A 21 -25.14 -9.24 14.37
C GLY A 21 -24.24 -8.59 13.33
N PHE A 22 -24.61 -7.40 12.84
CA PHE A 22 -23.83 -6.61 11.90
C PHE A 22 -22.63 -5.93 12.56
N ARG A 23 -22.77 -5.38 13.78
CA ARG A 23 -21.64 -4.77 14.49
C ARG A 23 -20.52 -5.77 14.79
N ARG A 24 -20.86 -7.03 15.08
CA ARG A 24 -19.88 -8.10 15.37
C ARG A 24 -19.11 -8.59 14.15
N LEU A 25 -19.52 -8.23 12.93
CA LEU A 25 -18.76 -8.52 11.70
C LEU A 25 -17.55 -7.58 11.55
N LEU A 26 -17.49 -6.49 12.31
CA LEU A 26 -16.29 -5.70 12.50
C LEU A 26 -15.33 -6.51 13.37
N GLY A 27 -14.34 -7.12 12.72
CA GLY A 27 -13.10 -7.47 13.40
C GLY A 27 -12.43 -6.21 13.95
N ARG A 28 -11.28 -6.37 14.62
CA ARG A 28 -10.42 -5.22 14.90
C ARG A 28 -9.60 -4.93 13.64
N PRO A 29 -9.88 -3.88 12.86
CA PRO A 29 -9.00 -3.50 11.76
C PRO A 29 -7.59 -3.21 12.31
N ALA A 30 -6.56 -3.46 11.51
CA ALA A 30 -5.19 -3.10 11.86
C ALA A 30 -4.97 -1.58 11.85
N LEU A 31 -5.84 -0.84 11.14
CA LEU A 31 -5.83 0.61 10.97
C LEU A 31 -6.77 1.31 11.95
N GLY A 32 -6.55 2.62 12.17
CA GLY A 32 -7.49 3.46 12.89
C GLY A 32 -8.86 3.51 12.20
N LEU A 33 -9.93 3.67 12.97
CA LEU A 33 -11.31 3.60 12.44
C LEU A 33 -11.58 4.64 11.35
N LEU A 34 -11.13 5.89 11.56
CA LEU A 34 -11.26 6.96 10.57
C LEU A 34 -10.51 6.61 9.27
N GLN A 35 -9.26 6.13 9.38
CA GLN A 35 -8.48 5.71 8.23
C GLN A 35 -9.17 4.58 7.45
N THR A 36 -9.75 3.59 8.13
CA THR A 36 -10.52 2.52 7.49
C THR A 36 -11.73 3.10 6.74
N VAL A 37 -12.48 4.02 7.34
CA VAL A 37 -13.62 4.66 6.68
C VAL A 37 -13.20 5.44 5.44
N ILE A 38 -12.16 6.27 5.53
CA ILE A 38 -11.64 7.04 4.39
C ILE A 38 -11.23 6.11 3.26
N ARG A 39 -10.49 5.05 3.59
CA ARG A 39 -10.03 4.08 2.61
C ARG A 39 -11.17 3.38 1.89
N GLU A 40 -12.09 2.81 2.64
CA GLU A 40 -13.25 2.11 2.09
C GLU A 40 -14.13 3.05 1.28
N ALA A 41 -14.39 4.27 1.77
CA ALA A 41 -15.27 5.20 1.08
C ALA A 41 -14.67 5.70 -0.24
N LEU A 42 -13.39 6.08 -0.26
CA LEU A 42 -12.72 6.51 -1.49
C LEU A 42 -12.59 5.37 -2.51
N GLN A 43 -12.35 4.13 -2.05
CA GLN A 43 -12.39 2.97 -2.93
C GLN A 43 -13.79 2.75 -3.53
N ASN A 44 -14.85 2.83 -2.70
CA ASN A 44 -16.22 2.73 -3.20
C ASN A 44 -16.56 3.83 -4.20
N SER A 45 -16.07 5.05 -4.02
CA SER A 45 -16.25 6.14 -4.99
C SER A 45 -15.59 5.86 -6.33
N VAL A 46 -14.38 5.29 -6.30
CA VAL A 46 -13.67 4.85 -7.51
C VAL A 46 -14.43 3.72 -8.22
N ASP A 47 -14.90 2.72 -7.48
CA ASP A 47 -15.60 1.57 -8.04
C ASP A 47 -16.98 1.97 -8.60
N ALA A 48 -17.61 3.01 -8.04
CA ALA A 48 -18.88 3.55 -8.51
C ALA A 48 -18.75 4.47 -9.74
N ALA A 49 -17.53 4.77 -10.20
CA ALA A 49 -17.31 5.65 -11.33
C ALA A 49 -17.61 4.93 -12.66
N PRO A 50 -18.44 5.50 -13.55
CA PRO A 50 -18.57 5.01 -14.91
C PRO A 50 -17.21 4.98 -15.62
N ALA A 51 -17.02 4.02 -16.52
CA ALA A 51 -15.77 3.86 -17.25
C ALA A 51 -15.38 5.16 -17.99
N GLY A 52 -14.18 5.67 -17.73
CA GLY A 52 -13.66 6.90 -18.34
C GLY A 52 -13.88 8.18 -17.53
N ASN A 53 -14.63 8.14 -16.42
CA ASN A 53 -14.87 9.32 -15.60
C ASN A 53 -13.75 9.54 -14.56
N SER A 54 -13.31 10.80 -14.42
CA SER A 54 -12.52 11.22 -13.27
C SER A 54 -13.42 11.37 -12.04
N VAL A 55 -12.98 10.87 -10.89
CA VAL A 55 -13.74 10.94 -9.64
C VAL A 55 -13.36 12.19 -8.86
N GLU A 56 -14.36 12.91 -8.37
CA GLU A 56 -14.15 14.00 -7.42
C GLU A 56 -14.70 13.57 -6.07
N VAL A 57 -13.97 13.84 -4.99
CA VAL A 57 -14.44 13.60 -3.63
C VAL A 57 -14.26 14.86 -2.79
N LYS A 58 -15.29 15.19 -2.02
CA LYS A 58 -15.25 16.20 -0.97
C LYS A 58 -15.41 15.52 0.39
N LEU A 59 -14.39 15.66 1.21
CA LEU A 59 -14.44 15.35 2.63
C LEU A 59 -14.79 16.63 3.38
N ARG A 60 -15.85 16.60 4.19
CA ARG A 60 -16.26 17.77 4.96
C ARG A 60 -16.57 17.41 6.40
N TYR A 61 -15.96 18.10 7.35
CA TYR A 61 -16.35 18.08 8.75
C TYR A 61 -16.98 19.42 9.13
N ARG A 62 -18.14 19.38 9.81
CA ARG A 62 -18.82 20.56 10.34
C ARG A 62 -19.46 20.27 11.70
N VAL A 63 -19.51 21.24 12.58
CA VAL A 63 -20.26 21.18 13.84
C VAL A 63 -21.47 22.11 13.78
N LEU A 64 -22.67 21.54 13.86
CA LEU A 64 -23.91 22.30 13.92
C LEU A 64 -24.20 22.76 15.34
N SER A 65 -24.72 23.97 15.49
CA SER A 65 -25.18 24.52 16.77
C SER A 65 -26.36 25.48 16.58
N GLY A 66 -27.03 25.84 17.68
CA GLY A 66 -28.11 26.82 17.67
C GLY A 66 -29.24 26.49 16.68
N SER A 67 -29.70 27.49 15.93
CA SER A 67 -30.85 27.35 15.01
C SER A 67 -30.59 26.38 13.85
N GLU A 68 -29.35 26.26 13.38
CA GLU A 68 -29.00 25.31 12.31
C GLU A 68 -29.20 23.86 12.79
N LEU A 69 -28.73 23.56 14.01
CA LEU A 69 -28.92 22.25 14.63
C LEU A 69 -30.41 21.95 14.89
N GLU A 70 -31.17 22.94 15.38
CA GLU A 70 -32.62 22.79 15.60
C GLU A 70 -33.35 22.47 14.30
N GLN A 71 -33.02 23.19 13.21
CA GLN A 71 -33.60 22.94 11.90
C GLN A 71 -33.20 21.57 11.35
N PHE A 72 -31.93 21.19 11.47
CA PHE A 72 -31.44 19.89 11.03
C PHE A 72 -32.17 18.74 11.73
N ARG A 73 -32.31 18.82 13.06
CA ARG A 73 -33.07 17.84 13.86
C ARG A 73 -34.54 17.80 13.46
N ALA A 74 -35.17 18.97 13.30
CA ALA A 74 -36.57 19.04 12.95
C ALA A 74 -36.88 18.39 11.59
N LEU A 75 -35.93 18.38 10.66
CA LEU A 75 -36.09 17.79 9.33
C LEU A 75 -35.64 16.32 9.25
N ALA A 76 -34.50 15.98 9.83
CA ALA A 76 -33.91 14.64 9.72
C ALA A 76 -34.36 13.67 10.82
N PHE A 77 -34.64 14.19 12.02
CA PHE A 77 -34.84 13.42 13.25
C PHE A 77 -36.03 13.94 14.05
N SER A 78 -37.14 14.30 13.38
CA SER A 78 -38.38 14.68 14.06
C SER A 78 -38.91 13.56 14.95
N GLU A 79 -38.59 12.32 14.59
CA GLU A 79 -38.85 11.10 15.35
C GLU A 79 -37.52 10.39 15.62
N ILE A 80 -37.39 9.81 16.82
CA ILE A 80 -36.18 9.14 17.27
C ILE A 80 -36.56 7.74 17.76
N PRO A 81 -35.78 6.68 17.42
CA PRO A 81 -36.02 5.33 17.89
C PRO A 81 -36.24 5.24 19.41
N PRO A 82 -37.22 4.45 19.89
CA PRO A 82 -37.52 4.29 21.32
C PRO A 82 -36.31 3.88 22.17
N SER A 83 -35.41 3.07 21.60
CA SER A 83 -34.15 2.64 22.21
C SER A 83 -33.17 3.80 22.49
N LEU A 84 -33.36 4.95 21.83
CA LEU A 84 -32.59 6.17 22.03
C LEU A 84 -33.31 7.19 22.92
N SER A 85 -34.58 6.93 23.27
CA SER A 85 -35.46 7.85 24.01
C SER A 85 -35.38 7.68 25.53
N GLU A 86 -35.01 6.50 26.02
CA GLU A 86 -34.93 6.20 27.45
C GLU A 86 -33.49 5.87 27.89
N PRO A 87 -32.92 6.57 28.87
CA PRO A 87 -31.69 6.13 29.52
C PRO A 87 -31.98 4.83 30.29
N GLN A 88 -31.60 3.68 29.73
CA GLN A 88 -31.79 2.39 30.40
C GLN A 88 -30.98 2.37 31.72
N ALA A 89 -31.68 2.40 32.85
CA ALA A 89 -31.12 2.48 34.20
C ALA A 89 -30.52 1.15 34.73
N SER A 90 -30.24 0.17 33.87
CA SER A 90 -29.67 -1.09 34.31
C SER A 90 -28.87 -1.78 33.21
N VAL A 91 -27.56 -1.69 33.33
CA VAL A 91 -26.49 -2.68 33.06
C VAL A 91 -25.21 -1.85 32.94
N THR A 92 -24.07 -2.42 33.31
CA THR A 92 -22.71 -1.85 33.40
C THR A 92 -22.12 -1.29 32.09
N GLU A 93 -22.95 -0.81 31.17
CA GLU A 93 -22.66 -0.16 29.89
C GLU A 93 -23.06 1.33 29.95
N GLU A 94 -22.67 2.01 31.04
CA GLU A 94 -23.06 3.41 31.33
C GLU A 94 -22.51 4.43 30.31
N ASP A 95 -21.49 4.07 29.50
CA ASP A 95 -20.82 5.01 28.60
C ASP A 95 -21.44 5.11 27.18
N GLU A 96 -21.97 4.01 26.60
CA GLU A 96 -22.44 4.00 25.20
C GLU A 96 -23.84 4.60 25.03
N ALA A 97 -24.81 4.23 25.89
CA ALA A 97 -26.18 4.77 25.82
C ALA A 97 -26.22 6.28 26.19
N GLN A 98 -25.32 6.73 27.09
CA GLN A 98 -25.17 8.14 27.45
C GLN A 98 -24.47 8.95 26.33
N GLY A 99 -23.49 8.36 25.63
CA GLY A 99 -22.83 8.99 24.47
C GLY A 99 -23.76 9.20 23.28
N LEU A 100 -24.65 8.25 23.05
CA LEU A 100 -25.62 8.18 21.96
C LEU A 100 -26.75 9.23 22.06
N HIS A 101 -27.33 9.39 23.25
CA HIS A 101 -28.31 10.44 23.53
C HIS A 101 -27.65 11.83 23.57
N ARG A 102 -26.40 11.94 24.07
CA ARG A 102 -25.63 13.19 24.07
C ARG A 102 -25.22 13.62 22.66
N GLY A 103 -24.89 12.68 21.77
CA GLY A 103 -24.50 12.96 20.38
C GLY A 103 -25.65 13.53 19.55
N LEU A 104 -26.82 12.88 19.56
CA LEU A 104 -27.98 13.33 18.78
C LEU A 104 -28.74 14.49 19.41
N LEU A 105 -28.78 14.61 20.75
CA LEU A 105 -29.59 15.60 21.50
C LEU A 105 -28.77 16.66 22.26
N GLY A 106 -27.45 16.70 22.07
CA GLY A 106 -26.56 17.72 22.64
C GLY A 106 -26.79 19.14 22.11
N SER A 107 -26.03 20.12 22.62
CA SER A 107 -26.06 21.51 22.10
C SER A 107 -25.26 21.70 20.81
N HIS A 108 -24.43 20.71 20.45
CA HIS A 108 -23.60 20.68 19.26
C HIS A 108 -23.73 19.30 18.61
N LEU A 109 -23.60 19.24 17.28
CA LEU A 109 -23.61 17.99 16.52
C LEU A 109 -22.53 18.02 15.45
N GLY A 110 -21.49 17.21 15.62
CA GLY A 110 -20.51 16.96 14.57
C GLY A 110 -21.10 16.12 13.45
N ILE A 111 -20.79 16.47 12.21
CA ILE A 111 -21.15 15.72 11.01
C ILE A 111 -19.90 15.58 10.16
N PHE A 112 -19.52 14.34 9.85
CA PHE A 112 -18.48 14.05 8.88
C PHE A 112 -19.10 13.54 7.58
N GLU A 113 -18.84 14.21 6.48
CA GLU A 113 -19.44 13.95 5.20
C GLU A 113 -18.39 13.50 4.19
N ILE A 114 -18.73 12.43 3.47
CA ILE A 114 -17.96 11.93 2.34
C ILE A 114 -18.85 12.06 1.12
N ALA A 115 -18.50 12.97 0.22
CA ALA A 115 -19.29 13.30 -0.96
C ALA A 115 -18.51 13.01 -2.23
N ASP A 116 -18.90 12.00 -3.00
CA ASP A 116 -18.29 11.67 -4.29
C ASP A 116 -19.09 12.22 -5.46
N PHE A 117 -18.45 12.59 -6.57
CA PHE A 117 -19.10 13.13 -7.75
C PHE A 117 -18.53 12.49 -9.01
N ASN A 118 -19.31 12.59 -10.10
CA ASN A 118 -19.08 11.92 -11.38
C ASN A 118 -19.13 10.39 -11.25
N THR A 119 -19.86 9.89 -10.26
CA THR A 119 -20.12 8.47 -10.00
C THR A 119 -21.58 8.14 -10.29
N SER A 120 -21.92 6.85 -10.37
CA SER A 120 -23.29 6.39 -10.67
C SER A 120 -24.29 6.72 -9.56
N GLY A 121 -23.83 7.04 -8.34
CA GLY A 121 -24.69 7.20 -7.18
C GLY A 121 -25.27 5.86 -6.70
N LEU A 122 -26.37 5.90 -5.95
CA LEU A 122 -27.11 4.72 -5.48
C LEU A 122 -28.23 4.36 -6.45
N ALA A 123 -27.85 3.81 -7.60
CA ALA A 123 -28.76 3.51 -8.71
C ALA A 123 -29.71 2.34 -8.44
N GLY A 124 -30.69 2.18 -9.33
CA GLY A 124 -31.62 1.06 -9.35
C GLY A 124 -32.86 1.26 -8.46
N PRO A 125 -33.64 0.18 -8.24
CA PRO A 125 -34.87 0.23 -7.46
C PRO A 125 -34.61 0.47 -5.97
N THR A 126 -35.64 0.92 -5.23
CA THR A 126 -35.58 1.14 -3.78
C THR A 126 -35.91 -0.12 -2.98
N ARG A 127 -36.65 -1.05 -3.61
CA ARG A 127 -37.21 -2.25 -2.99
C ARG A 127 -36.40 -3.50 -3.35
N ALA A 128 -36.20 -4.35 -2.34
CA ALA A 128 -35.35 -5.54 -2.48
C ALA A 128 -36.02 -6.71 -3.22
N ASP A 129 -37.34 -6.69 -3.36
CA ASP A 129 -38.15 -7.67 -4.09
C ASP A 129 -38.34 -7.31 -5.58
N GLU A 130 -37.85 -6.16 -6.01
CA GLU A 130 -37.88 -5.73 -7.41
C GLU A 130 -36.68 -6.28 -8.19
N ILE A 131 -36.96 -6.77 -9.40
CA ILE A 131 -35.92 -7.20 -10.34
C ILE A 131 -35.56 -6.02 -11.23
N SER A 132 -34.28 -5.68 -11.28
CA SER A 132 -33.74 -4.74 -12.26
C SER A 132 -32.91 -5.51 -13.29
N GLU A 133 -33.31 -5.45 -14.56
CA GLU A 133 -32.51 -5.95 -15.68
C GLU A 133 -31.66 -4.83 -16.32
N VAL A 134 -31.87 -3.58 -15.89
CA VAL A 134 -31.41 -2.38 -16.60
C VAL A 134 -30.28 -1.68 -15.87
N GLU A 135 -30.29 -1.72 -14.54
CA GLU A 135 -29.34 -1.04 -13.65
C GLU A 135 -28.99 -1.94 -12.46
N ASP A 136 -27.82 -1.70 -11.88
CA ASP A 136 -27.37 -2.39 -10.69
C ASP A 136 -28.22 -2.02 -9.47
N LEU A 137 -28.31 -2.95 -8.51
CA LEU A 137 -29.11 -2.81 -7.29
C LEU A 137 -28.40 -1.99 -6.20
N ASP A 138 -27.72 -0.90 -6.56
CA ASP A 138 -26.81 -0.20 -5.65
C ASP A 138 -27.52 0.39 -4.42
N PHE A 139 -28.70 0.99 -4.60
CA PHE A 139 -29.50 1.49 -3.48
C PHE A 139 -29.88 0.37 -2.50
N VAL A 140 -30.46 -0.71 -3.03
CA VAL A 140 -30.88 -1.87 -2.25
C VAL A 140 -29.68 -2.51 -1.56
N ASN A 141 -28.57 -2.68 -2.26
CA ASN A 141 -27.33 -3.23 -1.69
C ASN A 141 -26.79 -2.34 -0.58
N PHE A 142 -26.94 -1.01 -0.68
CA PHE A 142 -26.52 -0.06 0.35
C PHE A 142 -27.41 -0.06 1.59
N PHE A 143 -28.72 0.09 1.44
CA PHE A 143 -29.63 0.28 2.57
C PHE A 143 -30.29 -1.01 3.09
N ARG A 144 -30.54 -1.99 2.20
CA ARG A 144 -31.43 -3.13 2.48
C ARG A 144 -30.68 -4.46 2.58
N ASN A 145 -29.88 -4.79 1.57
CA ASN A 145 -29.17 -6.06 1.43
C ASN A 145 -27.77 -5.96 2.06
N VAL A 146 -27.72 -6.01 3.39
CA VAL A 146 -26.44 -6.06 4.11
C VAL A 146 -26.03 -7.53 4.28
N GLY A 147 -24.85 -7.89 3.76
CA GLY A 147 -24.31 -9.26 3.81
C GLY A 147 -24.48 -10.09 2.53
N ALA A 148 -25.00 -9.52 1.45
CA ALA A 148 -24.98 -10.15 0.13
C ALA A 148 -23.60 -9.95 -0.54
N ALA A 149 -23.05 -11.02 -1.13
CA ALA A 149 -21.81 -10.93 -1.90
C ALA A 149 -22.04 -10.06 -3.15
N ARG A 150 -21.11 -9.13 -3.45
CA ARG A 150 -21.10 -8.41 -4.73
C ARG A 150 -20.48 -9.29 -5.81
N ASP A 151 -21.06 -9.23 -7.01
CA ASP A 151 -20.68 -10.01 -8.21
C ASP A 151 -19.84 -9.17 -9.20
N THR A 152 -18.98 -8.28 -8.69
CA THR A 152 -18.13 -7.41 -9.52
C THR A 152 -16.71 -7.95 -9.57
N ASN A 153 -16.31 -8.48 -10.73
CA ASN A 153 -15.00 -9.10 -11.00
C ASN A 153 -13.78 -8.16 -10.90
N LEU A 154 -13.97 -6.88 -10.57
CA LEU A 154 -12.91 -5.86 -10.46
C LEU A 154 -13.10 -4.90 -9.26
N GLY A 155 -14.20 -5.03 -8.52
CA GLY A 155 -14.54 -4.19 -7.37
C GLY A 155 -14.29 -4.95 -6.08
N GLY A 156 -13.40 -4.47 -5.23
CA GLY A 156 -12.89 -5.21 -4.07
C GLY A 156 -13.94 -5.58 -3.01
N GLY A 157 -15.12 -4.96 -2.98
CA GLY A 157 -16.05 -5.11 -1.86
C GLY A 157 -16.86 -6.42 -1.81
N THR A 158 -16.28 -7.54 -1.35
CA THR A 158 -16.98 -8.84 -1.27
C THR A 158 -17.73 -9.10 0.06
N TYR A 159 -17.53 -8.29 1.12
CA TYR A 159 -17.92 -8.70 2.49
C TYR A 159 -18.78 -7.71 3.33
N GLY A 160 -19.32 -6.63 2.76
CA GLY A 160 -20.18 -5.69 3.52
C GLY A 160 -19.45 -4.90 4.62
N TYR A 161 -18.11 -4.95 4.64
CA TYR A 161 -17.25 -4.29 5.63
C TYR A 161 -17.32 -2.76 5.52
N GLY A 162 -17.23 -2.22 4.30
CA GLY A 162 -17.19 -0.77 4.06
C GLY A 162 -18.43 0.01 4.52
N LYS A 163 -19.61 -0.64 4.61
CA LYS A 163 -20.83 0.02 5.14
C LYS A 163 -20.84 0.04 6.66
N THR A 164 -20.33 -1.03 7.26
CA THR A 164 -20.35 -1.22 8.71
C THR A 164 -19.36 -0.28 9.41
N SER A 165 -18.24 0.07 8.75
CA SER A 165 -17.28 1.06 9.26
C SER A 165 -17.89 2.47 9.39
N LEU A 166 -18.82 2.86 8.51
CA LEU A 166 -19.55 4.14 8.60
C LEU A 166 -20.36 4.23 9.90
N TYR A 167 -21.09 3.17 10.24
CA TYR A 167 -21.87 3.10 11.48
C TYR A 167 -20.98 3.01 12.72
N ALA A 168 -19.81 2.35 12.62
CA ALA A 168 -18.86 2.30 13.72
C ALA A 168 -18.21 3.66 13.97
N LEU A 169 -17.91 4.43 12.93
CA LEU A 169 -17.39 5.79 13.08
C LEU A 169 -18.45 6.73 13.65
N SER A 170 -19.73 6.54 13.35
CA SER A 170 -20.81 7.28 14.01
C SER A 170 -20.93 6.85 15.48
N GLY A 171 -20.71 7.79 16.39
CA GLY A 171 -20.98 7.58 17.83
C GLY A 171 -22.45 7.36 18.15
N CYS A 172 -23.34 7.61 17.17
CA CYS A 172 -24.74 7.20 17.25
C CYS A 172 -25.16 6.06 16.31
N SER A 173 -24.22 5.40 15.62
CA SER A 173 -24.51 4.39 14.59
C SER A 173 -25.57 4.85 13.58
N THR A 174 -25.51 6.12 13.16
CA THR A 174 -26.50 6.76 12.28
C THR A 174 -25.81 7.48 11.14
N ILE A 175 -26.37 7.32 9.94
CA ILE A 175 -25.96 8.05 8.74
C ILE A 175 -27.19 8.64 8.03
N ILE A 176 -26.98 9.72 7.29
CA ILE A 176 -27.93 10.24 6.30
C ILE A 176 -27.24 10.23 4.96
N VAL A 177 -27.95 9.80 3.91
CA VAL A 177 -27.40 9.73 2.56
C VAL A 177 -28.24 10.58 1.62
N ASP A 178 -27.57 11.39 0.83
CA ASP A 178 -28.12 12.13 -0.32
C ASP A 178 -27.45 11.61 -1.58
N SER A 179 -28.22 11.16 -2.57
CA SER A 179 -27.66 10.63 -3.81
C SER A 179 -28.40 11.20 -5.01
N GLN A 180 -27.65 11.75 -5.96
CA GLN A 180 -28.12 12.06 -7.29
C GLN A 180 -27.73 10.89 -8.19
N THR A 181 -28.73 10.15 -8.63
CA THR A 181 -28.58 8.80 -9.21
C THR A 181 -29.56 8.58 -10.36
N THR A 182 -29.67 7.36 -10.88
CA THR A 182 -30.70 6.93 -11.82
C THR A 182 -31.56 5.78 -11.29
N CYS A 183 -32.81 5.74 -11.77
CA CYS A 183 -33.71 4.60 -11.62
C CYS A 183 -34.43 4.37 -12.96
N ALA A 184 -34.36 3.16 -13.50
CA ALA A 184 -34.78 2.84 -14.85
C ALA A 184 -34.18 3.80 -15.91
N ARG A 185 -32.90 4.18 -15.73
CA ARG A 185 -32.16 5.18 -16.53
C ARG A 185 -32.72 6.59 -16.50
N GLN A 186 -33.66 6.89 -15.61
CA GLN A 186 -34.14 8.25 -15.40
C GLN A 186 -33.42 8.85 -14.20
N PRO A 187 -32.90 10.08 -14.30
CA PRO A 187 -32.31 10.76 -13.17
C PRO A 187 -33.29 10.89 -12.01
N VAL A 188 -32.82 10.63 -10.79
CA VAL A 188 -33.59 10.78 -9.56
C VAL A 188 -32.66 11.22 -8.43
N ARG A 189 -33.12 12.17 -7.62
CA ARG A 189 -32.45 12.54 -6.37
C ARG A 189 -33.11 11.80 -5.21
N ARG A 190 -32.32 11.27 -4.27
CA ARG A 190 -32.79 10.47 -3.13
C ARG A 190 -32.16 10.93 -1.83
N VAL A 191 -32.97 11.08 -0.78
CA VAL A 191 -32.47 11.32 0.59
C VAL A 191 -33.07 10.29 1.56
N MET A 192 -32.23 9.62 2.35
CA MET A 192 -32.66 8.63 3.34
C MET A 192 -31.69 8.54 4.51
N GLY A 193 -32.22 8.42 5.73
CA GLY A 193 -31.45 8.13 6.94
C GLY A 193 -31.48 6.63 7.29
N CYS A 194 -30.43 6.15 7.95
CA CYS A 194 -30.36 4.78 8.47
C CYS A 194 -29.65 4.76 9.82
N HIS A 195 -30.17 3.98 10.77
CA HIS A 195 -29.57 3.72 12.07
C HIS A 195 -29.52 2.22 12.37
N LEU A 196 -28.41 1.80 12.97
CA LEU A 196 -28.13 0.42 13.34
C LEU A 196 -28.01 0.28 14.87
N GLY A 197 -29.13 0.00 15.52
CA GLY A 197 -29.27 -0.20 16.96
C GLY A 197 -29.32 -1.67 17.40
N ASN A 198 -29.55 -1.87 18.69
CA ASN A 198 -29.74 -3.18 19.29
C ASN A 198 -31.16 -3.69 19.07
N ALA A 199 -31.35 -5.02 19.05
CA ALA A 199 -32.68 -5.59 18.95
C ALA A 199 -33.48 -5.30 20.23
N PHE A 200 -34.72 -4.84 20.08
CA PHE A 200 -35.55 -4.44 21.22
C PHE A 200 -36.97 -5.00 21.12
N GLN A 201 -37.73 -4.84 22.20
CA GLN A 201 -39.16 -5.15 22.25
C GLN A 201 -39.91 -3.86 22.55
N ASP A 202 -41.03 -3.65 21.87
CA ASP A 202 -41.87 -2.48 22.06
C ASP A 202 -43.34 -2.87 21.80
N ASP A 203 -44.27 -2.14 22.41
CA ASP A 203 -45.71 -2.37 22.36
C ASP A 203 -46.50 -1.19 21.78
N HIS A 204 -45.83 -0.28 21.06
CA HIS A 204 -46.41 0.94 20.47
C HIS A 204 -47.70 0.72 19.65
N ASP A 205 -47.86 -0.43 19.00
CA ASP A 205 -49.08 -0.81 18.25
C ASP A 205 -50.15 -1.53 19.11
N GLY A 206 -50.01 -1.53 20.43
CA GLY A 206 -50.87 -2.27 21.38
C GLY A 206 -50.65 -3.79 21.38
N THR A 207 -49.66 -4.29 20.62
CA THR A 207 -49.22 -5.68 20.64
C THR A 207 -47.70 -5.72 20.80
N PRO A 208 -47.16 -6.43 21.82
CA PRO A 208 -45.73 -6.57 21.98
C PRO A 208 -45.11 -7.21 20.72
N LYS A 209 -44.24 -6.46 20.05
CA LYS A 209 -43.48 -6.90 18.88
C LYS A 209 -42.00 -6.81 19.17
N ARG A 210 -41.23 -7.66 18.50
CA ARG A 210 -39.77 -7.63 18.54
C ARG A 210 -39.24 -6.95 17.29
N TYR A 211 -38.30 -6.05 17.47
CA TYR A 211 -37.68 -5.25 16.42
C TYR A 211 -36.21 -5.64 16.26
N THR A 212 -35.70 -5.56 15.03
CA THR A 212 -34.34 -5.98 14.70
C THR A 212 -33.28 -5.01 15.21
N GLY A 213 -33.68 -3.77 15.52
CA GLY A 213 -32.79 -2.64 15.81
C GLY A 213 -32.36 -1.87 14.56
N ARG A 214 -32.88 -2.21 13.37
CA ARG A 214 -32.67 -1.42 12.15
C ARG A 214 -33.76 -0.38 12.00
N HIS A 215 -33.33 0.83 11.69
CA HIS A 215 -34.21 1.98 11.56
C HIS A 215 -33.89 2.76 10.29
N TRP A 216 -34.92 3.30 9.65
CA TRP A 216 -34.76 4.19 8.50
C TRP A 216 -35.59 5.44 8.67
N TRP A 217 -35.06 6.56 8.18
CA TRP A 217 -35.79 7.82 8.05
C TRP A 217 -36.05 8.09 6.57
N GLY A 218 -37.31 8.19 6.19
CA GLY A 218 -37.73 8.26 4.80
C GLY A 218 -39.12 8.86 4.61
N ARG A 219 -39.83 8.37 3.60
CA ARG A 219 -41.23 8.64 3.27
C ARG A 219 -42.00 7.35 3.39
N GLU A 220 -43.17 7.37 4.02
CA GLU A 220 -44.03 6.19 4.11
C GLU A 220 -44.35 5.65 2.72
N ASP A 221 -44.18 4.33 2.54
CA ASP A 221 -44.45 3.64 1.27
C ASP A 221 -45.92 3.18 1.14
N GLY A 222 -46.71 3.33 2.20
CA GLY A 222 -48.10 2.88 2.27
C GLY A 222 -48.28 1.36 2.52
N GLU A 223 -47.19 0.59 2.60
CA GLU A 223 -47.18 -0.86 2.84
C GLU A 223 -46.59 -1.23 4.22
N GLY A 224 -46.36 -0.23 5.06
CA GLY A 224 -45.84 -0.41 6.41
C GLY A 224 -44.31 -0.38 6.48
N GLY A 225 -43.66 0.30 5.54
CA GLY A 225 -42.25 0.65 5.55
C GLY A 225 -42.03 2.12 5.17
N VAL A 226 -40.78 2.46 4.86
CA VAL A 226 -40.41 3.77 4.31
C VAL A 226 -39.45 3.61 3.16
N ASP A 227 -39.56 4.49 2.17
CA ASP A 227 -38.68 4.66 1.03
C ASP A 227 -37.95 6.01 1.08
N PRO A 228 -36.93 6.26 0.24
CA PRO A 228 -36.24 7.56 0.25
C PRO A 228 -37.21 8.69 -0.12
N ALA A 229 -36.95 9.90 0.37
CA ALA A 229 -37.53 11.09 -0.27
C ALA A 229 -36.94 11.21 -1.67
N GLU A 230 -37.75 11.49 -2.69
CA GLU A 230 -37.31 11.52 -4.09
C GLU A 230 -37.55 12.88 -4.80
N GLY A 231 -36.78 13.13 -5.86
CA GLY A 231 -36.99 14.24 -6.79
C GLY A 231 -36.82 15.64 -6.17
N ASP A 232 -37.76 16.54 -6.48
CA ASP A 232 -37.73 17.94 -6.01
C ASP A 232 -37.79 18.05 -4.48
N GLU A 233 -38.52 17.14 -3.83
CA GLU A 233 -38.58 17.11 -2.37
C GLU A 233 -37.22 16.74 -1.77
N ALA A 234 -36.57 15.72 -2.32
CA ALA A 234 -35.23 15.31 -1.91
C ALA A 234 -34.21 16.44 -2.11
N THR A 235 -34.32 17.17 -3.22
CA THR A 235 -33.47 18.34 -3.52
C THR A 235 -33.62 19.43 -2.46
N GLN A 236 -34.86 19.80 -2.12
CA GLN A 236 -35.14 20.81 -1.09
C GLN A 236 -34.67 20.36 0.29
N LEU A 237 -34.86 19.08 0.62
CA LEU A 237 -34.41 18.50 1.88
C LEU A 237 -32.88 18.50 1.98
N ALA A 238 -32.18 18.06 0.93
CA ALA A 238 -30.71 18.04 0.90
C ALA A 238 -30.13 19.45 1.05
N ASP A 239 -30.71 20.45 0.37
CA ASP A 239 -30.33 21.86 0.50
C ASP A 239 -30.55 22.37 1.94
N ALA A 240 -31.68 22.03 2.55
CA ALA A 240 -32.01 22.44 3.92
C ALA A 240 -31.16 21.75 5.00
N LEU A 241 -30.70 20.52 4.75
CA LEU A 241 -29.73 19.82 5.59
C LEU A 241 -28.29 20.30 5.35
N GLY A 242 -28.08 21.14 4.33
CA GLY A 242 -26.82 21.76 4.00
C GLY A 242 -25.87 20.89 3.19
N PHE A 243 -26.35 19.83 2.53
CA PHE A 243 -25.51 18.92 1.73
C PHE A 243 -24.93 19.60 0.49
N PRO A 244 -23.82 19.08 -0.07
CA PRO A 244 -23.26 19.59 -1.30
C PRO A 244 -24.28 19.59 -2.45
N LYS A 245 -24.24 20.65 -3.27
CA LYS A 245 -25.10 20.75 -4.45
C LYS A 245 -24.73 19.69 -5.49
N ARG A 246 -25.74 19.04 -6.04
CA ARG A 246 -25.66 18.01 -7.07
C ARG A 246 -26.78 18.23 -8.08
N ASP A 247 -26.51 17.84 -9.32
CA ASP A 247 -27.48 17.84 -10.41
C ASP A 247 -27.22 16.62 -11.32
N GLU A 248 -28.06 16.43 -12.33
CA GLU A 248 -27.98 15.30 -13.26
C GLU A 248 -26.65 15.21 -14.01
N ALA A 249 -25.92 16.32 -14.16
CA ALA A 249 -24.60 16.34 -14.79
C ALA A 249 -23.46 15.97 -13.82
N ARG A 250 -23.72 16.06 -12.52
CA ARG A 250 -22.75 15.82 -11.46
C ARG A 250 -23.30 14.85 -10.42
N MET A 251 -23.66 13.66 -10.92
CA MET A 251 -24.16 12.52 -10.15
C MET A 251 -23.18 12.04 -9.08
N GLY A 252 -23.69 11.34 -8.07
CA GLY A 252 -22.92 10.76 -6.98
C GLY A 252 -23.66 10.82 -5.64
N THR A 253 -22.95 10.56 -4.55
CA THR A 253 -23.51 10.30 -3.22
C THR A 253 -22.78 11.08 -2.13
N THR A 254 -23.53 11.68 -1.24
CA THR A 254 -23.05 12.23 0.04
C THR A 254 -23.49 11.29 1.14
N ILE A 255 -22.52 10.74 1.88
CA ILE A 255 -22.77 10.00 3.12
C ILE A 255 -22.39 10.91 4.29
N ALA A 256 -23.39 11.33 5.06
CA ALA A 256 -23.22 12.12 6.27
C ALA A 256 -23.25 11.22 7.51
N ILE A 257 -22.10 11.06 8.13
CA ILE A 257 -21.89 10.30 9.37
C ILE A 257 -22.19 11.22 10.54
N ILE A 258 -23.20 10.84 11.33
CA ILE A 258 -23.75 11.69 12.39
C ILE A 258 -23.01 11.43 13.70
N ALA A 259 -22.66 12.50 14.42
CA ALA A 259 -21.90 12.46 15.67
C ALA A 259 -20.68 11.52 15.60
N PRO A 260 -19.75 11.71 14.64
CA PRO A 260 -18.64 10.80 14.45
C PRO A 260 -17.69 10.80 15.66
N HIS A 261 -17.10 9.64 15.97
CA HIS A 261 -16.02 9.49 16.93
C HIS A 261 -14.75 10.13 16.38
N ILE A 262 -14.66 11.44 16.59
CA ILE A 262 -13.50 12.26 16.28
C ILE A 262 -13.01 12.86 17.59
N ASP A 263 -11.71 12.70 17.86
CA ASP A 263 -11.08 13.28 19.04
C ASP A 263 -10.94 14.80 18.85
N GLU A 264 -11.57 15.59 19.74
CA GLU A 264 -11.54 17.06 19.69
C GLU A 264 -10.14 17.62 19.97
N ASP A 265 -9.29 16.87 20.68
CA ASP A 265 -7.92 17.26 20.98
C ASP A 265 -6.93 16.84 19.86
N ALA A 266 -7.38 16.02 18.91
CA ALA A 266 -6.56 15.57 17.80
C ALA A 266 -6.58 16.56 16.62
N ASP A 267 -5.44 16.70 15.95
CA ASP A 267 -5.38 17.43 14.69
C ASP A 267 -6.02 16.59 13.57
N LEU A 268 -7.36 16.71 13.46
CA LEU A 268 -8.18 16.05 12.46
C LEU A 268 -7.73 16.39 11.03
N SER A 269 -7.28 17.63 10.80
CA SER A 269 -6.83 18.09 9.49
C SER A 269 -5.63 17.29 9.02
N SER A 270 -4.62 17.15 9.88
CA SER A 270 -3.44 16.34 9.61
C SER A 270 -3.79 14.86 9.42
N GLU A 271 -4.65 14.29 10.27
CA GLU A 271 -5.04 12.88 10.18
C GLU A 271 -5.79 12.55 8.87
N LEU A 272 -6.67 13.44 8.41
CA LEU A 272 -7.40 13.28 7.15
C LEU A 272 -6.48 13.46 5.94
N VAL A 273 -5.63 14.50 5.92
CA VAL A 273 -4.68 14.72 4.82
C VAL A 273 -3.71 13.54 4.71
N GLU A 274 -3.17 13.09 5.84
CA GLU A 274 -2.29 11.94 5.90
C GLU A 274 -2.98 10.64 5.45
N SER A 275 -4.21 10.39 5.91
CA SER A 275 -5.00 9.22 5.50
C SER A 275 -5.28 9.23 3.99
N VAL A 276 -5.65 10.38 3.43
CA VAL A 276 -5.87 10.52 1.98
C VAL A 276 -4.58 10.24 1.21
N LEU A 277 -3.50 10.96 1.56
CA LEU A 277 -2.23 10.86 0.86
C LEU A 277 -1.67 9.44 0.95
N TRP A 278 -1.62 8.84 2.13
CA TRP A 278 -1.01 7.52 2.32
C TRP A 278 -1.75 6.39 1.61
N ASN A 279 -3.06 6.52 1.36
CA ASN A 279 -3.84 5.46 0.72
C ASN A 279 -4.10 5.72 -0.78
N PHE A 280 -4.18 6.98 -1.23
CA PHE A 280 -4.65 7.33 -2.59
C PHE A 280 -3.70 8.17 -3.43
N TRP A 281 -2.49 8.47 -2.94
CA TRP A 281 -1.50 9.22 -3.72
C TRP A 281 -1.28 8.71 -5.16
N PRO A 282 -1.31 7.39 -5.50
CA PRO A 282 -1.07 6.95 -6.87
C PRO A 282 -2.08 7.51 -7.86
N ARG A 283 -3.32 7.72 -7.42
CA ARG A 283 -4.41 8.25 -8.26
C ARG A 283 -4.48 9.77 -8.26
N MET A 284 -3.68 10.44 -7.44
CA MET A 284 -3.59 11.89 -7.36
C MET A 284 -2.41 12.45 -8.17
N CYS A 285 -1.42 11.60 -8.48
CA CYS A 285 -0.23 11.97 -9.25
C CYS A 285 -0.55 12.62 -10.60
N GLU A 286 0.33 13.49 -11.07
CA GLU A 286 0.24 14.14 -12.38
C GLU A 286 0.33 13.13 -13.53
N THR A 287 1.16 12.09 -13.35
CA THR A 287 1.35 11.02 -14.34
C THR A 287 0.15 10.07 -14.46
N THR A 288 -0.88 10.23 -13.62
CA THR A 288 -2.08 9.40 -13.63
C THR A 288 -3.02 9.85 -14.74
N SER A 289 -3.50 8.90 -15.53
CA SER A 289 -4.43 9.18 -16.62
C SER A 289 -5.74 9.78 -16.10
N PRO A 290 -6.38 10.71 -16.85
CA PRO A 290 -7.58 11.42 -16.37
C PRO A 290 -8.73 10.50 -15.94
N ASP A 291 -8.93 9.38 -16.63
CA ASP A 291 -9.95 8.36 -16.37
C ASP A 291 -9.72 7.56 -15.08
N ARG A 292 -8.53 7.64 -14.50
CA ARG A 292 -8.16 6.98 -13.23
C ARG A 292 -7.95 7.97 -12.09
N LYS A 293 -7.89 9.26 -12.42
CA LYS A 293 -7.53 10.34 -11.51
C LYS A 293 -8.64 10.58 -10.50
N ILE A 294 -8.23 10.79 -9.26
CA ILE A 294 -9.11 11.25 -8.18
C ILE A 294 -8.72 12.65 -7.75
N SER A 295 -9.71 13.54 -7.65
CA SER A 295 -9.54 14.88 -7.10
C SER A 295 -10.21 14.92 -5.73
N ILE A 296 -9.45 15.26 -4.68
CA ILE A 296 -9.96 15.26 -3.31
C ILE A 296 -9.87 16.68 -2.75
N THR A 297 -10.97 17.13 -2.15
CA THR A 297 -11.07 18.41 -1.43
C THR A 297 -11.42 18.11 0.02
N LEU A 298 -10.83 18.88 0.94
CA LEU A 298 -11.07 18.75 2.38
C LEU A 298 -11.53 20.11 2.94
N GLU A 299 -12.65 20.10 3.63
CA GLU A 299 -13.21 21.26 4.32
C GLU A 299 -13.47 20.91 5.80
N ILE A 300 -12.99 21.73 6.74
CA ILE A 300 -13.21 21.55 8.18
C ILE A 300 -13.76 22.85 8.75
N GLU A 301 -14.95 22.80 9.33
CA GLU A 301 -15.64 23.98 9.89
C GLU A 301 -15.72 25.16 8.90
N GLY A 302 -15.95 24.86 7.61
CA GLY A 302 -16.02 25.85 6.53
C GLY A 302 -14.66 26.38 6.04
N ILE A 303 -13.54 25.84 6.53
CA ILE A 303 -12.19 26.18 6.09
C ILE A 303 -11.68 25.11 5.13
N ASP A 304 -11.30 25.51 3.92
CA ASP A 304 -10.63 24.63 2.97
C ASP A 304 -9.21 24.29 3.46
N VAL A 305 -8.95 22.99 3.63
CA VAL A 305 -7.64 22.47 4.00
C VAL A 305 -6.93 21.99 2.74
N PRO A 306 -5.77 22.57 2.37
CA PRO A 306 -5.06 22.17 1.16
C PRO A 306 -4.49 20.76 1.32
N ILE A 307 -4.73 19.90 0.33
CA ILE A 307 -4.09 18.59 0.23
C ILE A 307 -2.85 18.75 -0.68
N PRO A 308 -1.63 18.51 -0.17
CA PRO A 308 -0.42 18.58 -0.97
C PRO A 308 -0.44 17.65 -2.19
N VAL A 309 0.25 18.01 -3.26
CA VAL A 309 0.47 17.09 -4.38
C VAL A 309 1.52 16.04 -3.98
N PRO A 310 1.34 14.75 -4.30
CA PRO A 310 2.26 13.69 -3.90
C PRO A 310 3.71 13.95 -4.30
N GLU A 311 3.93 14.50 -5.49
CA GLU A 311 5.25 14.77 -6.09
C GLU A 311 6.09 15.78 -5.31
N THR A 312 5.46 16.60 -4.46
CA THR A 312 6.15 17.60 -3.63
C THR A 312 6.04 17.31 -2.14
N PHE A 313 5.59 16.11 -1.76
CA PHE A 313 5.30 15.76 -0.38
C PHE A 313 6.12 14.54 0.08
N PRO A 314 7.31 14.73 0.68
CA PRO A 314 8.16 13.61 1.07
C PRO A 314 7.53 12.69 2.12
N PRO A 315 7.66 11.35 1.99
CA PRO A 315 8.44 10.63 0.98
C PRO A 315 7.67 10.26 -0.30
N LEU A 316 6.45 10.78 -0.49
CA LEU A 316 5.60 10.46 -1.64
C LEU A 316 6.19 10.96 -2.96
N ASP A 317 7.10 11.93 -2.92
CA ASP A 317 7.89 12.37 -4.07
C ASP A 317 8.71 11.22 -4.68
N LEU A 318 9.35 10.38 -3.84
CA LEU A 318 10.07 9.19 -4.29
C LEU A 318 9.12 8.08 -4.73
N TYR A 319 7.97 7.93 -4.05
CA TYR A 319 6.94 6.97 -4.46
C TYR A 319 6.34 7.32 -5.82
N ALA A 320 6.06 8.59 -6.10
CA ALA A 320 5.56 9.08 -7.38
C ALA A 320 6.56 8.82 -8.52
N GLN A 321 7.85 9.01 -8.27
CA GLN A 321 8.91 8.66 -9.21
C GLN A 321 8.98 7.14 -9.46
N ALA A 322 8.91 6.33 -8.41
CA ALA A 322 8.88 4.87 -8.54
C ALA A 322 7.63 4.39 -9.27
N LEU A 323 6.46 5.00 -9.04
CA LEU A 323 5.22 4.69 -9.74
C LEU A 323 5.34 4.99 -11.24
N ALA A 324 5.87 6.15 -11.60
CA ALA A 324 6.09 6.51 -13.00
C ALA A 324 6.99 5.49 -13.73
N LYS A 325 8.07 5.04 -13.08
CA LYS A 325 8.94 3.98 -13.60
C LYS A 325 8.23 2.63 -13.70
N ALA A 326 7.49 2.23 -12.67
CA ALA A 326 6.73 0.98 -12.68
C ALA A 326 5.67 0.94 -13.80
N ARG A 327 4.98 2.06 -14.06
CA ARG A 327 4.03 2.24 -15.17
C ARG A 327 4.71 2.12 -16.55
N ALA A 328 5.92 2.64 -16.68
CA ALA A 328 6.72 2.53 -17.90
C ALA A 328 7.38 1.14 -18.08
N CYS A 329 7.10 0.18 -17.17
CA CYS A 329 7.79 -1.10 -17.08
C CYS A 329 9.32 -0.95 -16.93
N GLU A 330 9.77 0.19 -16.38
CA GLU A 330 11.16 0.48 -16.08
C GLU A 330 11.47 -0.02 -14.67
N GLY A 331 12.03 -1.22 -14.57
CA GLY A 331 12.34 -1.84 -13.29
C GLY A 331 12.53 -3.35 -13.41
N LYS A 332 12.19 -4.06 -12.34
CA LYS A 332 12.23 -5.51 -12.29
C LYS A 332 10.84 -6.07 -12.53
N GLU A 333 10.70 -6.88 -13.58
CA GLU A 333 9.52 -7.70 -13.77
C GLU A 333 9.55 -8.89 -12.81
N ILE A 334 8.51 -9.02 -11.98
CA ILE A 334 8.37 -10.14 -11.05
C ILE A 334 7.64 -11.25 -11.79
N GLN A 335 8.31 -12.39 -11.97
CA GLN A 335 7.77 -13.51 -12.73
C GLN A 335 7.62 -14.76 -11.87
N SER A 336 6.71 -15.65 -12.28
CA SER A 336 6.63 -17.03 -11.78
C SER A 336 7.27 -18.00 -12.77
N PRO A 337 8.49 -18.53 -12.52
CA PRO A 337 9.15 -19.46 -13.44
C PRO A 337 8.35 -20.75 -13.68
N ARG A 338 7.59 -21.19 -12.66
CA ARG A 338 6.77 -22.42 -12.73
C ARG A 338 5.63 -22.28 -13.72
N TYR A 339 4.97 -21.12 -13.73
CA TYR A 339 3.79 -20.87 -14.57
C TYR A 339 4.10 -20.00 -15.79
N LYS A 340 5.36 -19.52 -15.93
CA LYS A 340 5.81 -18.62 -17.00
C LYS A 340 4.92 -17.39 -17.16
N ALA A 341 4.54 -16.81 -16.01
CA ALA A 341 3.60 -15.70 -15.93
C ALA A 341 4.27 -14.47 -15.30
N VAL A 342 3.92 -13.29 -15.80
CA VAL A 342 4.35 -12.00 -15.26
C VAL A 342 3.38 -11.61 -14.15
N LEU A 343 3.87 -11.53 -12.92
CA LEU A 343 3.07 -11.25 -11.73
C LEU A 343 2.90 -9.74 -11.50
N GLY A 344 3.79 -8.92 -12.05
CA GLY A 344 3.73 -7.46 -11.94
C GLY A 344 5.09 -6.80 -12.11
N ASN A 345 5.10 -5.46 -12.06
CA ASN A 345 6.29 -4.63 -12.26
C ASN A 345 6.69 -3.96 -10.94
N LEU A 346 7.98 -4.07 -10.58
CA LEU A 346 8.58 -3.43 -9.42
C LEU A 346 9.59 -2.37 -9.86
N ALA A 347 9.44 -1.15 -9.39
CA ALA A 347 10.45 -0.10 -9.49
C ALA A 347 10.84 0.41 -8.10
N ILE A 348 12.11 0.71 -7.90
CA ILE A 348 12.64 1.27 -6.64
C ILE A 348 13.53 2.47 -6.97
N VAL A 349 13.29 3.58 -6.29
CA VAL A 349 14.04 4.84 -6.43
C VAL A 349 14.56 5.25 -5.06
N HIS A 350 15.76 5.86 -5.03
CA HIS A 350 16.31 6.47 -3.83
C HIS A 350 16.67 7.93 -4.07
N GLY A 351 16.78 8.68 -2.98
CA GLY A 351 17.16 10.08 -3.01
C GLY A 351 17.59 10.59 -1.64
N LEU A 352 17.85 11.88 -1.58
CA LEU A 352 18.10 12.57 -0.31
C LEU A 352 16.82 12.59 0.53
N ARG A 353 16.97 12.30 1.82
CA ARG A 353 15.89 12.39 2.80
C ARG A 353 15.55 13.86 3.04
N SER A 354 14.34 14.23 2.63
CA SER A 354 13.79 15.56 2.88
C SER A 354 13.07 15.61 4.23
N PRO A 355 13.06 16.78 4.92
CA PRO A 355 12.23 16.98 6.11
C PRO A 355 10.77 16.63 5.81
N ARG A 356 10.10 15.96 6.75
CA ARG A 356 8.67 15.70 6.66
C ARG A 356 7.89 16.99 6.94
N ALA A 357 6.77 17.19 6.26
CA ALA A 357 5.86 18.28 6.61
C ALA A 357 5.35 18.11 8.04
N ASP A 358 5.01 19.20 8.73
CA ASP A 358 4.59 19.17 10.14
C ASP A 358 3.40 18.23 10.37
N ILE A 359 2.47 18.16 9.40
CA ILE A 359 1.32 17.24 9.40
C ILE A 359 1.71 15.76 9.46
N ALA A 360 2.94 15.42 9.07
CA ALA A 360 3.52 14.08 9.04
C ALA A 360 4.60 13.88 10.12
N GLN A 361 4.69 14.76 11.12
CA GLN A 361 5.60 14.65 12.26
C GLN A 361 4.90 14.30 13.58
N ARG A 362 3.57 14.16 13.55
CA ARG A 362 2.74 13.77 14.70
C ARG A 362 3.05 12.35 15.18
N ASP A 363 2.92 12.12 16.49
CA ASP A 363 3.00 10.78 17.07
C ASP A 363 1.91 9.89 16.46
N GLY A 364 2.30 8.71 15.97
CA GLY A 364 1.39 7.80 15.27
C GLY A 364 1.15 8.12 13.79
N SER A 365 1.94 9.02 13.19
CA SER A 365 1.93 9.26 11.73
C SER A 365 2.08 7.96 10.93
N LEU A 366 1.25 7.79 9.91
CA LEU A 366 1.32 6.75 8.89
C LEU A 366 2.57 6.90 8.01
N LEU A 367 2.99 8.15 7.78
CA LEU A 367 4.16 8.46 6.96
C LEU A 367 5.45 8.14 7.73
N PRO A 368 6.33 7.28 7.18
CA PRO A 368 7.55 6.94 7.87
C PRO A 368 8.50 8.14 7.91
N GLY A 369 9.04 8.43 9.09
CA GLY A 369 10.06 9.48 9.27
C GLY A 369 11.32 9.26 8.41
N ARG A 370 11.54 8.02 7.96
CA ARG A 370 12.53 7.64 6.94
C ARG A 370 11.96 6.53 6.05
N SER A 371 11.93 6.75 4.74
CA SER A 371 11.39 5.78 3.80
C SER A 371 12.37 4.65 3.48
N ALA A 372 11.88 3.43 3.56
CA ALA A 372 12.55 2.21 3.11
C ALA A 372 11.48 1.13 2.85
N HIS A 373 10.42 1.48 2.11
CA HIS A 373 9.29 0.57 1.89
C HIS A 373 8.89 0.49 0.42
N ILE A 374 8.30 -0.64 0.04
CA ILE A 374 7.67 -0.86 -1.26
C ILE A 374 6.15 -0.78 -1.09
N ALA A 375 5.50 0.17 -1.75
CA ALA A 375 4.04 0.20 -1.87
C ALA A 375 3.57 -0.92 -2.80
N LEU A 376 2.73 -1.82 -2.29
CA LEU A 376 2.14 -2.92 -3.06
C LEU A 376 0.76 -2.48 -3.56
N MET A 377 0.51 -2.62 -4.86
CA MET A 377 -0.70 -2.10 -5.48
C MET A 377 -1.42 -3.15 -6.35
N ARG A 378 -2.75 -3.05 -6.37
CA ARG A 378 -3.58 -3.64 -7.43
C ARG A 378 -3.23 -3.03 -8.81
N PRO A 379 -3.65 -3.64 -9.93
CA PRO A 379 -3.54 -3.02 -11.25
C PRO A 379 -4.28 -1.68 -11.33
N VAL A 380 -5.39 -1.57 -10.59
CA VAL A 380 -6.16 -0.33 -10.41
C VAL A 380 -5.45 0.73 -9.55
N GLU A 381 -4.18 0.52 -9.18
CA GLU A 381 -3.31 1.45 -8.43
C GLU A 381 -3.90 1.89 -7.08
N LEU A 382 -4.62 0.97 -6.45
CA LEU A 382 -4.99 1.07 -5.06
C LEU A 382 -3.87 0.46 -4.22
N VAL A 383 -3.38 1.22 -3.25
CA VAL A 383 -2.37 0.74 -2.31
C VAL A 383 -3.00 -0.28 -1.39
N VAL A 384 -2.46 -1.50 -1.38
CA VAL A 384 -2.85 -2.58 -0.47
C VAL A 384 -2.09 -2.42 0.85
N ARG A 385 -0.77 -2.27 0.78
CA ARG A 385 0.09 -2.01 1.94
C ARG A 385 1.49 -1.54 1.56
N TYR A 386 2.24 -1.13 2.56
CA TYR A 386 3.67 -0.81 2.44
C TYR A 386 4.50 -1.92 3.06
N LEU A 387 5.32 -2.57 2.23
CA LEU A 387 6.23 -3.62 2.66
C LEU A 387 7.55 -3.00 3.13
N PRO A 388 7.92 -3.10 4.42
CA PRO A 388 9.19 -2.59 4.92
C PRO A 388 10.38 -3.38 4.34
N GLY A 389 11.46 -2.66 4.07
CA GLY A 389 12.76 -3.16 3.68
C GLY A 389 13.89 -2.59 4.55
N GLU A 390 15.12 -2.85 4.15
CA GLU A 390 16.30 -2.35 4.86
C GLU A 390 16.57 -0.89 4.46
N ALA A 391 16.79 -0.02 5.44
CA ALA A 391 17.18 1.38 5.18
C ALA A 391 18.68 1.47 4.85
N PHE A 392 19.10 2.53 4.16
CA PHE A 392 20.53 2.77 3.93
C PHE A 392 21.29 2.97 5.25
N PRO A 393 22.59 2.64 5.32
CA PRO A 393 23.42 3.01 6.46
C PRO A 393 23.49 4.54 6.68
N ASP A 394 23.52 5.31 5.60
CA ASP A 394 23.51 6.78 5.63
C ASP A 394 22.07 7.29 5.81
N ASP A 395 21.80 7.94 6.94
CA ASP A 395 20.48 8.44 7.35
C ASP A 395 20.00 9.65 6.52
N ARG A 396 20.90 10.26 5.74
CA ARG A 396 20.60 11.30 4.76
C ARG A 396 19.98 10.75 3.48
N LEU A 397 20.02 9.43 3.29
CA LEU A 397 19.41 8.75 2.15
C LEU A 397 18.17 7.98 2.58
N GLU A 398 17.21 7.92 1.68
CA GLU A 398 16.03 7.08 1.80
C GLU A 398 15.59 6.55 0.43
N TRP A 399 14.71 5.56 0.43
CA TRP A 399 14.21 4.97 -0.81
C TRP A 399 12.74 4.59 -0.70
N ALA A 400 12.08 4.58 -1.86
CA ALA A 400 10.71 4.18 -2.01
C ALA A 400 10.58 3.23 -3.21
N GLY A 401 9.81 2.16 -3.05
CA GLY A 401 9.49 1.24 -4.13
C GLY A 401 8.00 1.20 -4.42
N VAL A 402 7.65 0.81 -5.63
CA VAL A 402 6.28 0.57 -6.07
C VAL A 402 6.23 -0.75 -6.83
N PHE A 403 5.35 -1.64 -6.39
CA PHE A 403 4.98 -2.85 -7.11
C PHE A 403 3.53 -2.73 -7.59
N ILE A 404 3.33 -2.85 -8.90
CA ILE A 404 2.00 -2.91 -9.53
C ILE A 404 1.76 -4.36 -9.97
N CYS A 405 0.71 -4.98 -9.42
CA CYS A 405 0.27 -6.31 -9.85
C CYS A 405 -0.09 -6.32 -11.34
N SER A 406 0.11 -7.46 -12.00
CA SER A 406 -0.36 -7.71 -13.37
C SER A 406 -1.88 -7.56 -13.49
N ASP A 407 -2.33 -6.99 -14.61
CA ASP A 407 -3.72 -6.86 -15.01
C ASP A 407 -4.27 -8.11 -15.72
N GLU A 408 -3.46 -9.16 -15.88
CA GLU A 408 -3.90 -10.45 -16.39
C GLU A 408 -5.01 -11.03 -15.48
N PRO A 409 -6.22 -11.34 -16.00
CA PRO A 409 -7.38 -11.67 -15.17
C PRO A 409 -7.13 -12.79 -14.15
N ASP A 410 -6.47 -13.88 -14.55
CA ASP A 410 -6.16 -15.01 -13.66
C ASP A 410 -5.25 -14.61 -12.48
N ILE A 411 -4.36 -13.65 -12.70
CA ILE A 411 -3.40 -13.18 -11.69
C ILE A 411 -4.09 -12.18 -10.78
N GLU A 412 -4.80 -11.22 -11.38
CA GLU A 412 -5.57 -10.20 -10.68
C GLU A 412 -6.57 -10.84 -9.71
N CYS A 413 -7.34 -11.85 -10.16
CA CYS A 413 -8.25 -12.62 -9.31
C CYS A 413 -7.51 -13.32 -8.17
N ALA A 414 -6.35 -13.95 -8.45
CA ALA A 414 -5.57 -14.64 -7.42
C ALA A 414 -5.09 -13.70 -6.31
N PHE A 415 -4.73 -12.46 -6.64
CA PHE A 415 -4.41 -11.45 -5.64
C PHE A 415 -5.66 -10.94 -4.92
N ALA A 416 -6.81 -10.84 -5.60
CA ALA A 416 -8.06 -10.33 -5.02
C ALA A 416 -8.58 -11.30 -3.97
N ASP A 417 -8.62 -12.58 -4.31
CA ASP A 417 -9.02 -13.67 -3.42
C ASP A 417 -8.07 -13.83 -2.22
N ALA A 418 -6.85 -13.28 -2.30
CA ALA A 418 -5.89 -13.26 -1.19
C ALA A 418 -6.09 -12.07 -0.24
N GLU A 419 -6.97 -11.12 -0.55
CA GLU A 419 -7.21 -9.94 0.29
C GLU A 419 -8.25 -10.23 1.38
N PRO A 420 -7.99 -9.81 2.63
CA PRO A 420 -9.03 -9.82 3.64
C PRO A 420 -10.08 -8.73 3.33
N PRO A 421 -11.26 -8.76 3.97
CA PRO A 421 -12.30 -7.74 3.82
C PRO A 421 -11.88 -6.27 4.02
N ALA A 422 -10.77 -6.02 4.71
CA ALA A 422 -10.23 -4.68 4.97
C ALA A 422 -9.25 -4.19 3.88
N HIS A 423 -9.01 -5.00 2.84
CA HIS A 423 -8.14 -4.72 1.70
C HIS A 423 -6.72 -4.28 2.06
N ASP A 424 -6.21 -4.67 3.23
CA ASP A 424 -4.97 -4.17 3.83
C ASP A 424 -3.77 -5.12 3.77
N ASP A 425 -3.93 -6.33 3.25
CA ASP A 425 -2.83 -7.26 3.01
C ASP A 425 -3.17 -8.26 1.91
N TRP A 426 -2.13 -8.91 1.38
CA TRP A 426 -2.26 -10.14 0.62
C TRP A 426 -1.86 -11.32 1.52
N ILE A 427 -2.82 -12.18 1.83
CA ILE A 427 -2.69 -13.33 2.70
C ILE A 427 -2.87 -14.62 1.88
N PRO A 428 -1.78 -15.16 1.27
CA PRO A 428 -1.84 -16.38 0.46
C PRO A 428 -2.40 -17.60 1.19
N ASP A 429 -2.44 -17.57 2.52
CA ASP A 429 -2.94 -18.67 3.33
C ASP A 429 -4.47 -18.81 3.35
N MET A 430 -5.20 -17.76 2.96
CA MET A 430 -6.66 -17.85 2.76
C MET A 430 -7.02 -18.62 1.48
N LEU A 431 -6.10 -18.67 0.51
CA LEU A 431 -6.31 -19.36 -0.74
C LEU A 431 -6.20 -20.89 -0.59
N PRO A 432 -7.01 -21.66 -1.33
CA PRO A 432 -6.84 -23.10 -1.43
C PRO A 432 -5.46 -23.46 -2.01
N LYS A 433 -5.00 -24.68 -1.76
CA LYS A 433 -3.73 -25.15 -2.35
C LYS A 433 -3.89 -25.23 -3.88
N GLY A 434 -3.12 -24.43 -4.62
CA GLY A 434 -3.30 -24.31 -6.06
C GLY A 434 -2.29 -23.41 -6.75
N ARG A 435 -2.64 -23.03 -7.98
CA ARG A 435 -1.86 -22.12 -8.83
C ARG A 435 -1.86 -20.73 -8.22
N GLU A 436 -3.03 -20.24 -7.86
CA GLU A 436 -3.35 -18.92 -7.29
C GLU A 436 -2.48 -18.65 -6.06
N LYS A 437 -2.53 -19.55 -5.07
CA LYS A 437 -1.69 -19.49 -3.87
C LYS A 437 -0.19 -19.47 -4.21
N THR A 438 0.23 -20.19 -5.24
CA THR A 438 1.65 -20.21 -5.65
C THR A 438 2.07 -18.88 -6.29
N LEU A 439 1.21 -18.27 -7.12
CA LEU A 439 1.47 -16.99 -7.76
C LEU A 439 1.70 -15.90 -6.71
N VAL A 440 0.76 -15.72 -5.76
CA VAL A 440 0.86 -14.70 -4.71
C VAL A 440 2.07 -14.94 -3.80
N ASN A 441 2.35 -16.20 -3.42
CA ASN A 441 3.54 -16.52 -2.61
C ASN A 441 4.85 -16.20 -3.32
N VAL A 442 4.97 -16.50 -4.62
CA VAL A 442 6.17 -16.20 -5.39
C VAL A 442 6.36 -14.69 -5.47
N ALA A 443 5.32 -13.92 -5.84
CA ALA A 443 5.41 -12.47 -5.90
C ALA A 443 5.88 -11.87 -4.57
N LEU A 444 5.19 -12.17 -3.47
CA LEU A 444 5.52 -11.64 -2.15
C LEU A 444 6.93 -12.03 -1.69
N ARG A 445 7.42 -13.24 -2.06
CA ARG A 445 8.79 -13.66 -1.76
C ARG A 445 9.82 -12.83 -2.53
N GLU A 446 9.63 -12.67 -3.84
CA GLU A 446 10.57 -11.92 -4.68
C GLU A 446 10.60 -10.43 -4.30
N ILE A 447 9.44 -9.82 -4.02
CA ILE A 447 9.36 -8.42 -3.60
C ILE A 447 10.03 -8.21 -2.23
N ARG A 448 9.83 -9.13 -1.27
CA ARG A 448 10.54 -9.11 0.02
C ARG A 448 12.05 -9.25 -0.13
N LEU A 449 12.51 -10.07 -1.07
CA LEU A 449 13.94 -10.21 -1.34
C LEU A 449 14.51 -8.87 -1.80
N GLU A 450 13.88 -8.22 -2.77
CA GLU A 450 14.29 -6.90 -3.26
C GLU A 450 14.30 -5.84 -2.16
N ALA A 451 13.23 -5.76 -1.35
CA ALA A 451 13.14 -4.84 -0.22
C ALA A 451 14.30 -5.02 0.79
N GLN A 452 14.74 -6.26 1.01
CA GLN A 452 15.82 -6.57 1.96
C GLN A 452 17.22 -6.37 1.39
N THR A 453 17.39 -6.38 0.07
CA THR A 453 18.70 -6.31 -0.58
C THR A 453 18.97 -5.00 -1.30
N TYR A 454 17.97 -4.13 -1.46
CA TYR A 454 18.13 -2.88 -2.20
C TYR A 454 19.16 -1.94 -1.55
N ALA A 455 19.00 -1.62 -0.27
CA ALA A 455 19.87 -0.66 0.41
C ALA A 455 21.24 -1.24 0.80
N GLN A 456 21.28 -2.53 1.05
CA GLN A 456 22.50 -3.29 1.29
C GLN A 456 22.37 -4.57 0.48
N PRO A 457 22.93 -4.62 -0.73
CA PRO A 457 23.03 -5.87 -1.45
C PRO A 457 23.70 -6.84 -0.50
N LYS A 458 22.95 -7.82 0.00
CA LYS A 458 23.55 -9.02 0.57
C LYS A 458 24.39 -9.50 -0.58
N SER A 459 25.70 -9.25 -0.52
CA SER A 459 26.66 -9.78 -1.48
C SER A 459 26.19 -11.20 -1.72
N LEU A 460 25.72 -11.47 -2.94
CA LEU A 460 25.28 -12.80 -3.36
C LEU A 460 26.55 -13.65 -3.35
N ALA A 461 26.99 -13.95 -2.12
CA ALA A 461 27.80 -15.06 -1.78
C ALA A 461 26.91 -16.23 -2.21
N VAL A 462 27.12 -16.63 -3.46
CA VAL A 462 27.09 -18.01 -3.85
C VAL A 462 27.37 -18.81 -2.59
N ARG A 463 26.42 -19.63 -2.17
CA ARG A 463 26.59 -20.62 -1.11
C ARG A 463 27.62 -21.66 -1.58
N THR A 464 28.84 -21.22 -1.80
CA THR A 464 30.07 -21.97 -1.70
C THR A 464 30.52 -21.69 -0.29
N GLU A 465 30.48 -22.72 0.55
CA GLU A 465 31.12 -22.71 1.87
C GLU A 465 32.62 -22.49 1.72
N GLN A 466 33.02 -21.25 1.50
CA GLN A 466 34.35 -20.76 1.80
C GLN A 466 34.15 -19.47 2.56
N LYS A 467 34.43 -19.55 3.87
CA LYS A 467 34.53 -18.40 4.76
C LYS A 467 35.44 -17.37 4.09
N GLY A 468 34.85 -16.29 3.58
CA GLY A 468 35.56 -15.02 3.43
C GLY A 468 36.14 -14.62 4.79
N PRO A 469 37.26 -13.88 4.83
CA PRO A 469 37.97 -13.61 6.06
C PRO A 469 37.04 -12.86 7.00
N SER A 470 36.66 -13.53 8.09
CA SER A 470 35.80 -12.89 9.08
C SER A 470 36.57 -11.72 9.70
N VAL A 471 35.85 -10.67 10.07
CA VAL A 471 36.35 -9.58 10.92
C VAL A 471 36.92 -10.12 12.24
N ALA A 472 36.55 -11.35 12.63
CA ALA A 472 37.16 -12.06 13.74
C ALA A 472 38.63 -12.44 13.46
N GLY A 473 39.06 -12.63 12.20
CA GLY A 473 40.47 -12.84 11.83
C GLY A 473 41.34 -11.61 12.03
N THR A 474 40.81 -10.42 11.71
CA THR A 474 41.46 -9.11 12.00
C THR A 474 41.44 -8.80 13.50
N ALA A 475 40.33 -9.07 14.19
CA ALA A 475 40.26 -8.95 15.66
C ALA A 475 41.17 -9.94 16.39
N THR A 476 41.38 -11.15 15.85
CA THR A 476 42.32 -12.14 16.39
C THR A 476 43.77 -11.76 16.12
N LYS A 477 44.09 -11.09 14.99
CA LYS A 477 45.43 -10.56 14.71
C LYS A 477 45.76 -9.33 15.59
N LEU A 478 44.78 -8.44 15.82
CA LEU A 478 44.88 -7.34 16.80
C LEU A 478 44.98 -7.88 18.24
N GLY A 479 44.19 -8.89 18.59
CA GLY A 479 44.26 -9.58 19.88
C GLY A 479 45.56 -10.34 20.11
N LYS A 480 46.18 -10.92 19.06
CA LYS A 480 47.51 -11.55 19.13
C LYS A 480 48.66 -10.55 19.25
N LEU A 481 48.48 -9.33 18.76
CA LEU A 481 49.44 -8.23 18.96
C LEU A 481 49.33 -7.60 20.36
N LEU A 482 48.20 -7.78 21.06
CA LEU A 482 47.94 -7.21 22.38
C LEU A 482 47.90 -8.22 23.53
N GLY A 483 48.09 -9.52 23.28
CA GLY A 483 47.95 -10.57 24.28
C GLY A 483 49.03 -11.64 24.20
N GLN A 484 50.21 -11.37 24.77
CA GLN A 484 51.08 -12.44 25.24
C GLN A 484 50.48 -13.04 26.51
N THR A 485 49.63 -14.06 26.40
CA THR A 485 49.55 -15.18 27.36
C THR A 485 48.63 -16.28 26.82
N SER A 486 49.11 -17.52 26.98
CA SER A 486 48.54 -18.82 26.62
C SER A 486 47.07 -19.04 26.99
N SER A 487 46.30 -19.68 26.10
CA SER A 487 45.41 -20.80 26.49
C SER A 487 44.94 -21.61 25.27
N LYS A 488 45.02 -22.94 25.39
CA LYS A 488 44.47 -23.95 24.49
C LYS A 488 42.97 -24.13 24.77
N GLY A 489 42.17 -24.30 23.71
CA GLY A 489 40.76 -24.72 23.79
C GLY A 489 40.26 -25.25 22.43
N PRO A 490 39.24 -26.14 22.39
CA PRO A 490 39.32 -27.40 21.65
C PRO A 490 38.69 -27.41 20.26
N GLY A 491 39.31 -28.17 19.36
CA GLY A 491 38.80 -28.47 18.02
C GLY A 491 37.64 -29.46 18.04
N ARG A 492 36.68 -29.25 17.13
CA ARG A 492 35.59 -30.18 16.84
C ARG A 492 35.61 -30.51 15.34
N ARG A 493 35.48 -31.81 15.06
CA ARG A 493 35.67 -32.49 13.77
C ARG A 493 34.73 -32.00 12.68
N ALA A 494 35.26 -31.83 11.47
CA ALA A 494 34.48 -31.68 10.24
C ALA A 494 34.17 -33.06 9.64
N SER A 495 32.89 -33.33 9.42
CA SER A 495 32.36 -34.45 8.64
C SER A 495 32.33 -34.08 7.14
N GLY A 496 32.62 -35.04 6.28
CA GLY A 496 32.72 -34.84 4.82
C GLY A 496 31.40 -34.91 4.05
N GLY A 497 31.51 -34.56 2.76
CA GLY A 497 30.50 -34.65 1.70
C GLY A 497 30.43 -33.33 0.92
N GLY A 498 30.44 -33.25 -0.40
CA GLY A 498 30.44 -34.23 -1.47
C GLY A 498 30.82 -33.53 -2.79
N GLY A 499 31.28 -34.30 -3.78
CA GLY A 499 31.88 -33.78 -5.01
C GLY A 499 30.91 -33.04 -5.94
N GLY A 500 31.21 -31.76 -6.20
CA GLY A 500 30.76 -31.04 -7.38
C GLY A 500 31.83 -31.09 -8.47
N LYS A 501 31.42 -31.31 -9.73
CA LYS A 501 32.31 -31.31 -10.91
C LYS A 501 33.15 -30.03 -10.94
N ARG A 502 34.46 -30.13 -10.69
CA ARG A 502 35.41 -29.01 -10.83
C ARG A 502 35.43 -28.52 -12.27
N LYS A 503 35.29 -27.20 -12.47
CA LYS A 503 35.61 -26.57 -13.77
C LYS A 503 37.09 -26.84 -14.07
N LYS A 504 37.36 -27.24 -15.31
CA LYS A 504 38.69 -27.66 -15.78
C LYS A 504 39.71 -26.51 -15.75
N ILE A 505 39.27 -25.30 -16.10
CA ILE A 505 40.02 -24.05 -15.98
C ILE A 505 39.13 -23.00 -15.31
N SER A 506 39.62 -22.30 -14.29
CA SER A 506 38.91 -21.25 -13.58
C SER A 506 39.86 -20.29 -12.88
N ILE A 507 39.52 -19.01 -12.81
CA ILE A 507 40.24 -18.02 -12.00
C ILE A 507 39.32 -17.47 -10.91
N SER A 508 39.87 -17.20 -9.72
CA SER A 508 39.13 -16.54 -8.64
C SER A 508 38.85 -15.06 -8.98
N PRO A 509 37.90 -14.40 -8.30
CA PRO A 509 37.77 -12.95 -8.37
C PRO A 509 39.10 -12.27 -7.96
N PRO A 510 39.43 -11.09 -8.54
CA PRO A 510 40.57 -10.29 -8.10
C PRO A 510 40.43 -9.92 -6.63
N ARG A 511 41.49 -10.10 -5.85
CA ARG A 511 41.58 -9.64 -4.47
C ARG A 511 42.58 -8.50 -4.41
N PHE A 512 42.13 -7.34 -3.97
CA PHE A 512 43.03 -6.23 -3.65
C PHE A 512 43.98 -6.64 -2.50
N VAL A 513 45.28 -6.44 -2.70
CA VAL A 513 46.34 -6.83 -1.74
C VAL A 513 46.90 -5.61 -1.04
N LYS A 514 47.34 -4.62 -1.82
CA LYS A 514 48.01 -3.41 -1.32
C LYS A 514 47.96 -2.30 -2.36
N LEU A 515 48.17 -1.07 -1.88
CA LEU A 515 48.60 0.05 -2.71
C LEU A 515 50.12 0.12 -2.69
N ASP A 516 50.70 0.39 -3.85
CA ASP A 516 52.11 0.66 -4.06
C ASP A 516 52.27 2.05 -4.69
N GLN A 517 53.48 2.60 -4.64
CA GLN A 517 53.79 3.87 -5.30
C GLN A 517 54.97 3.66 -6.24
N VAL A 518 54.75 3.87 -7.53
CA VAL A 518 55.77 3.72 -8.57
C VAL A 518 55.87 5.04 -9.31
N GLU A 519 57.07 5.63 -9.35
CA GLU A 519 57.35 6.88 -10.09
C GLU A 519 56.38 8.05 -9.80
N SER A 520 55.90 8.14 -8.54
CA SER A 520 54.93 9.13 -8.05
C SER A 520 53.46 8.90 -8.44
N GLN A 521 53.12 7.75 -9.04
CA GLN A 521 51.74 7.33 -9.32
C GLN A 521 51.31 6.20 -8.36
N LEU A 522 50.04 6.23 -7.92
CA LEU A 522 49.47 5.17 -7.10
C LEU A 522 49.17 3.93 -7.96
N VAL A 523 49.53 2.76 -7.45
CA VAL A 523 49.35 1.48 -8.13
C VAL A 523 48.64 0.51 -7.21
N ALA A 524 47.49 0.00 -7.64
CA ALA A 524 46.77 -1.05 -6.93
C ALA A 524 47.28 -2.43 -7.36
N VAL A 525 47.61 -3.28 -6.37
CA VAL A 525 48.06 -4.65 -6.59
C VAL A 525 46.92 -5.62 -6.29
N PHE A 526 46.58 -6.45 -7.26
CA PHE A 526 45.55 -7.49 -7.17
C PHE A 526 46.15 -8.88 -7.31
N GLU A 527 45.59 -9.84 -6.59
CA GLU A 527 45.92 -11.27 -6.70
C GLU A 527 44.67 -12.08 -7.03
N ALA A 528 44.82 -13.12 -7.86
CA ALA A 528 43.77 -14.11 -8.11
C ALA A 528 44.38 -15.51 -8.28
N ASP A 529 43.68 -16.55 -7.86
CA ASP A 529 44.15 -17.92 -7.99
C ASP A 529 43.63 -18.55 -9.29
N LEU A 530 44.54 -18.91 -10.18
CA LEU A 530 44.26 -19.63 -11.42
C LEU A 530 44.36 -21.15 -11.18
N ASN A 531 43.25 -21.85 -11.34
CA ASN A 531 43.21 -23.30 -11.41
C ASN A 531 43.13 -23.74 -12.88
N ASN A 532 44.11 -24.51 -13.34
CA ASN A 532 44.21 -24.99 -14.72
C ASN A 532 44.62 -26.47 -14.69
N ASP A 533 43.81 -27.34 -15.29
CA ASP A 533 44.08 -28.78 -15.39
C ASP A 533 44.92 -29.16 -16.62
N GLY A 534 45.35 -28.17 -17.42
CA GLY A 534 46.13 -28.35 -18.64
C GLY A 534 45.34 -28.89 -19.83
N SER A 535 43.99 -28.87 -19.76
CA SER A 535 43.14 -29.36 -20.84
C SER A 535 43.14 -28.48 -22.11
N ASP A 536 43.59 -27.22 -22.02
CA ASP A 536 43.67 -26.29 -23.15
C ASP A 536 44.97 -25.45 -23.12
N PRO A 537 46.07 -25.94 -23.71
CA PRO A 537 47.38 -25.28 -23.67
C PRO A 537 47.49 -24.03 -24.54
N GLU A 538 46.48 -23.70 -25.34
CA GLU A 538 46.39 -22.49 -26.19
C GLU A 538 45.55 -21.38 -25.54
N MET A 539 45.10 -21.58 -24.29
CA MET A 539 44.31 -20.59 -23.56
C MET A 539 45.21 -19.47 -23.03
N HIS A 540 44.71 -18.25 -23.14
CA HIS A 540 45.31 -17.01 -22.65
C HIS A 540 44.40 -16.40 -21.58
N LEU A 541 45.01 -15.86 -20.54
CA LEU A 541 44.35 -15.07 -19.51
C LEU A 541 44.63 -13.60 -19.77
N HIS A 542 43.58 -12.78 -19.82
CA HIS A 542 43.66 -11.34 -19.99
C HIS A 542 43.16 -10.63 -18.72
N ALA A 543 43.76 -9.49 -18.39
CA ALA A 543 43.27 -8.58 -17.35
C ALA A 543 42.90 -7.25 -17.98
N THR A 544 41.70 -6.79 -17.71
CA THR A 544 41.21 -5.47 -18.09
C THR A 544 40.99 -4.65 -16.83
N PRO A 545 41.72 -3.52 -16.65
CA PRO A 545 41.42 -2.55 -15.60
C PRO A 545 40.00 -2.01 -15.71
N GLN A 546 39.35 -1.82 -14.55
CA GLN A 546 38.01 -1.22 -14.45
C GLN A 546 37.99 -0.10 -13.42
N LEU A 547 37.25 0.96 -13.69
CA LEU A 547 36.99 2.04 -12.75
C LEU A 547 35.76 1.70 -11.90
N VAL A 548 35.81 1.97 -10.61
CA VAL A 548 34.68 1.77 -9.69
C VAL A 548 34.03 3.13 -9.42
N ILE A 549 32.83 3.35 -9.95
CA ILE A 549 32.03 4.57 -9.73
C ILE A 549 30.72 4.14 -9.07
N ASP A 550 30.40 4.63 -7.87
CA ASP A 550 29.11 4.38 -7.19
C ASP A 550 28.65 2.90 -7.15
N GLY A 551 29.60 1.97 -7.10
CA GLY A 551 29.35 0.52 -7.07
C GLY A 551 29.14 -0.15 -8.44
N SER A 552 29.16 0.60 -9.54
CA SER A 552 29.26 0.06 -10.90
C SER A 552 30.73 -0.03 -11.36
N LEU A 553 31.00 -0.94 -12.31
CA LEU A 553 32.32 -1.16 -12.90
C LEU A 553 32.29 -0.73 -14.36
N GLU A 554 33.09 0.27 -14.73
CA GLU A 554 33.27 0.69 -16.12
C GLU A 554 34.64 0.29 -16.67
N ASP A 555 34.66 -0.19 -17.92
CA ASP A 555 35.90 -0.58 -18.62
C ASP A 555 36.66 0.69 -19.07
N ALA A 556 37.99 0.59 -19.18
CA ALA A 556 38.89 1.72 -19.45
C ALA A 556 38.71 2.44 -20.81
N THR A 557 37.76 2.02 -21.66
CA THR A 557 37.69 2.42 -23.07
C THR A 557 37.06 3.79 -23.34
N ASP A 558 36.42 4.43 -22.37
CA ASP A 558 35.77 5.76 -22.54
C ASP A 558 35.85 6.65 -21.28
N LEU A 559 37.01 6.69 -20.60
CA LEU A 559 37.16 7.48 -19.36
C LEU A 559 37.46 8.97 -19.64
N PRO A 560 36.92 9.92 -18.84
CA PRO A 560 37.23 11.35 -18.98
C PRO A 560 38.72 11.66 -18.78
N MET A 561 39.22 12.72 -19.42
CA MET A 561 40.62 13.15 -19.24
C MET A 561 40.94 13.36 -17.75
N GLY A 562 41.96 12.65 -17.25
CA GLY A 562 42.36 12.66 -15.84
C GLY A 562 42.05 11.38 -15.05
N TYR A 563 41.25 10.46 -15.60
CA TYR A 563 40.90 9.18 -14.96
C TYR A 563 41.47 7.95 -15.69
N GLU A 564 42.60 8.12 -16.37
CA GLU A 564 43.23 7.04 -17.15
C GLU A 564 43.74 5.91 -16.25
N ILE A 565 43.20 4.71 -16.45
CA ILE A 565 43.64 3.48 -15.79
C ILE A 565 44.31 2.56 -16.80
N SER A 566 45.44 1.97 -16.42
CA SER A 566 46.18 1.03 -17.27
C SER A 566 46.74 -0.13 -16.46
N LEU A 567 46.83 -1.29 -17.10
CA LEU A 567 47.50 -2.46 -16.55
C LEU A 567 49.00 -2.27 -16.76
N LEU A 568 49.77 -2.19 -15.68
CA LEU A 568 51.24 -2.10 -15.74
C LEU A 568 51.85 -3.45 -16.08
N ASP A 569 51.48 -4.48 -15.30
CA ASP A 569 51.81 -5.86 -15.62
C ASP A 569 50.84 -6.86 -14.97
N MET A 570 50.82 -8.05 -15.56
CA MET A 570 50.31 -9.27 -15.00
C MET A 570 51.45 -10.28 -14.92
N ARG A 571 51.49 -11.10 -13.86
CA ARG A 571 52.40 -12.23 -13.69
C ARG A 571 51.62 -13.45 -13.21
N LEU A 572 52.02 -14.64 -13.66
CA LEU A 572 51.61 -15.92 -13.09
C LEU A 572 52.78 -16.47 -12.27
N GLU A 573 52.57 -16.68 -10.97
CA GLU A 573 53.61 -17.05 -10.00
C GLU A 573 54.82 -16.09 -10.08
N GLU A 574 56.05 -16.62 -10.04
CA GLU A 574 57.29 -15.86 -10.24
C GLU A 574 57.69 -15.72 -11.73
N GLY A 575 56.73 -15.85 -12.64
CA GLY A 575 56.95 -15.74 -14.09
C GLY A 575 57.19 -14.31 -14.59
N ASP A 576 57.38 -14.21 -15.91
CA ASP A 576 57.62 -12.93 -16.59
C ASP A 576 56.41 -11.98 -16.50
N ALA A 577 56.69 -10.69 -16.56
CA ALA A 577 55.70 -9.62 -16.57
C ALA A 577 55.12 -9.43 -17.98
N HIS A 578 53.79 -9.42 -18.10
CA HIS A 578 53.07 -9.24 -19.35
C HIS A 578 52.10 -8.05 -19.28
N SER A 579 51.95 -7.31 -20.38
CA SER A 579 51.22 -6.04 -20.41
C SER A 579 49.72 -6.13 -20.72
N SER A 580 49.20 -7.30 -21.14
CA SER A 580 47.78 -7.43 -21.50
C SER A 580 47.22 -8.85 -21.40
N GLY A 581 48.05 -9.88 -21.56
CA GLY A 581 47.63 -11.26 -21.34
C GLY A 581 48.79 -12.25 -21.29
N ILE A 582 48.55 -13.38 -20.61
CA ILE A 582 49.53 -14.45 -20.39
C ILE A 582 48.99 -15.75 -20.96
N ARG A 583 49.81 -16.46 -21.74
CA ARG A 583 49.50 -17.84 -22.14
C ARG A 583 49.62 -18.75 -20.91
N ILE A 584 48.51 -19.32 -20.47
CA ILE A 584 48.47 -20.11 -19.22
C ILE A 584 48.98 -21.54 -19.38
N GLY A 585 49.00 -22.09 -20.60
CA GLY A 585 49.51 -23.43 -20.88
C GLY A 585 48.87 -24.50 -19.99
N SER A 586 49.68 -25.26 -19.27
CA SER A 586 49.25 -26.19 -18.20
C SER A 586 49.48 -25.65 -16.79
N GLN A 587 49.87 -24.38 -16.66
CA GLN A 587 50.21 -23.77 -15.39
C GLN A 587 48.95 -23.23 -14.70
N GLY A 588 48.89 -23.46 -13.40
CA GLY A 588 47.98 -22.81 -12.46
C GLY A 588 48.80 -22.26 -11.30
N GLY A 589 48.24 -21.32 -10.55
CA GLY A 589 48.97 -20.60 -9.52
C GLY A 589 48.41 -19.21 -9.26
N ASN A 590 49.11 -18.45 -8.44
CA ASN A 590 48.74 -17.09 -8.12
C ASN A 590 49.03 -16.16 -9.30
N VAL A 591 48.02 -15.40 -9.73
CA VAL A 591 48.13 -14.34 -10.73
C VAL A 591 48.18 -13.00 -10.00
N THR A 592 49.26 -12.25 -10.17
CA THR A 592 49.40 -10.89 -9.63
C THR A 592 49.24 -9.87 -10.76
N CYS A 593 48.41 -8.85 -10.56
CA CYS A 593 48.20 -7.74 -11.49
C CYS A 593 48.48 -6.40 -10.81
N ARG A 594 49.11 -5.47 -11.52
CA ARG A 594 49.36 -4.11 -11.06
C ARG A 594 48.67 -3.12 -11.99
N VAL A 595 47.81 -2.27 -11.44
CA VAL A 595 46.99 -1.31 -12.20
C VAL A 595 47.21 0.09 -11.67
N THR A 596 47.34 1.06 -12.58
CA THR A 596 47.43 2.47 -12.19
C THR A 596 46.11 2.99 -11.62
N MET A 597 46.21 3.83 -10.59
CA MET A 597 45.06 4.40 -9.90
C MET A 597 45.18 5.94 -9.87
N PRO A 598 44.24 6.66 -10.52
CA PRO A 598 44.10 8.11 -10.38
C PRO A 598 43.79 8.52 -8.94
N GLU A 599 44.06 9.79 -8.59
CA GLU A 599 43.67 10.33 -7.28
C GLU A 599 42.14 10.30 -7.11
N ASP A 600 41.69 9.95 -5.90
CA ASP A 600 40.28 9.91 -5.49
C ASP A 600 39.36 8.92 -6.23
N VAL A 601 39.89 7.89 -6.90
CA VAL A 601 39.07 6.84 -7.52
C VAL A 601 39.52 5.43 -7.16
N ALA A 602 38.56 4.52 -6.98
CA ALA A 602 38.82 3.10 -6.80
C ALA A 602 38.88 2.36 -8.14
N VAL A 603 39.80 1.41 -8.25
CA VAL A 603 39.99 0.57 -9.44
C VAL A 603 39.79 -0.91 -9.12
N SER A 604 39.49 -1.70 -10.13
CA SER A 604 39.36 -3.16 -10.08
C SER A 604 39.97 -3.80 -11.34
N VAL A 605 39.99 -5.14 -11.41
CA VAL A 605 40.50 -5.90 -12.55
C VAL A 605 39.53 -6.99 -12.96
N LYS A 606 39.13 -7.02 -14.23
CA LYS A 606 38.35 -8.11 -14.79
C LYS A 606 39.26 -9.11 -15.49
N PHE A 607 39.14 -10.39 -15.14
CA PHE A 607 39.84 -11.47 -15.81
C PHE A 607 38.98 -12.16 -16.86
N THR A 608 39.51 -12.35 -18.06
CA THR A 608 38.84 -13.09 -19.15
C THR A 608 39.77 -14.12 -19.76
N PHE A 609 39.21 -15.23 -20.24
CA PHE A 609 39.95 -16.25 -20.98
C PHE A 609 39.67 -16.11 -22.48
N ALA A 610 40.71 -16.14 -23.29
CA ALA A 610 40.62 -16.15 -24.75
C ALA A 610 41.53 -17.25 -25.33
N ARG A 611 41.25 -17.71 -26.55
CA ARG A 611 42.16 -18.60 -27.29
C ARG A 611 43.03 -17.75 -28.22
N GLY A 612 44.31 -18.12 -28.36
CA GLY A 612 45.27 -17.36 -29.15
C GLY A 612 44.76 -17.03 -30.56
N GLY A 613 44.56 -15.73 -30.84
CA GLY A 613 44.06 -15.20 -32.13
C GLY A 613 42.80 -14.32 -32.05
N GLU A 614 42.09 -14.34 -30.92
CA GLU A 614 40.94 -13.47 -30.66
C GLU A 614 41.20 -12.64 -29.39
N ALA A 615 41.83 -11.47 -29.55
CA ALA A 615 41.96 -10.43 -28.51
C ALA A 615 41.59 -9.08 -29.10
#